data_AF-A0AAE6STH3-F1
#
_entry.id   AF-A0AAE6STH3-F1
#
_cell.length_a   1.000
_cell.length_b   1.000
_cell.length_c   1.000
_cell.angle_alpha   90.00
_cell.angle_beta   90.00
_cell.angle_gamma   90.00
#
_symmetry.space_group_name_H-M   'P 1'
#
loop_
_entity.id
_entity.type
_entity.pdbx_description
1 polymer ?
#
loop_
_entity_poly.entity_id
_entity_poly.type
_entity_poly.pdbx_seq_one_letter_code
_entity_poly.pdbx_strand_id
1 'polypeptide(L)'
;MNLIDSFNLLLAQRHVMLSSFQCMPKNIEDNTQSLMVILKMIQQRKDAEWPLLIANTCDEIVDAFETDVFYCPTDKMVILSLLLQLHYKAQPVKQSGIVQALFASTIIDVGHYSPAFALMASQLNLDKVNFTASNKTPEQIQQYILFCIYRGKRLKRADGIDSLNISRSSLTSLYIEMLMININEPLKLYGVFCQLDYCHSALFEVFITSLDEVILSQIFNLMSENADLTLRVIELMGYSGFSKFVPFLARAMQQPSQTLMAFRALRTILGPELDQAVPYQWQFEEDEVERCEYLQFYSAKLLHRWMLLALKMPDVRLIDGVEVNGTSIDKIISYSSPVHQRIAFLHKLRLNNVVSCSPQRMKVAL
;
A
#
# COMPACT_ATOMS: atom_id res chain seq x y z
N MET A 1 -12.84 -29.60 13.67
CA MET A 1 -12.47 -28.16 13.65
C MET A 1 -13.75 -27.35 13.54
N ASN A 2 -13.97 -26.34 14.38
CA ASN A 2 -15.15 -25.49 14.30
C ASN A 2 -15.12 -24.68 12.97
N LEU A 3 -16.29 -24.30 12.43
CA LEU A 3 -16.35 -23.46 11.22
C LEU A 3 -15.68 -22.11 11.46
N ILE A 4 -15.86 -21.53 12.65
CA ILE A 4 -15.21 -20.27 13.05
C ILE A 4 -13.68 -20.44 13.09
N ASP A 5 -13.17 -21.49 13.74
CA ASP A 5 -11.72 -21.77 13.76
C ASP A 5 -11.14 -21.92 12.35
N SER A 6 -11.90 -22.59 11.47
CA SER A 6 -11.50 -22.80 10.08
C SER A 6 -11.48 -21.49 9.29
N PHE A 7 -12.47 -20.61 9.53
CA PHE A 7 -12.52 -19.28 8.94
C PHE A 7 -11.36 -18.41 9.41
N ASN A 8 -11.09 -18.39 10.72
CA ASN A 8 -9.98 -17.63 11.32
C ASN A 8 -8.61 -18.13 10.83
N LEU A 9 -8.45 -19.45 10.64
CA LEU A 9 -7.24 -20.00 10.04
C LEU A 9 -7.04 -19.50 8.59
N LEU A 10 -8.11 -19.46 7.78
CA LEU A 10 -8.03 -18.93 6.42
C LEU A 10 -7.72 -17.42 6.39
N LEU A 11 -8.21 -16.64 7.35
CA LEU A 11 -7.82 -15.24 7.52
C LEU A 11 -6.35 -15.09 7.90
N ALA A 12 -5.85 -15.90 8.85
CA ALA A 12 -4.43 -15.92 9.19
C ALA A 12 -3.55 -16.28 7.99
N GLN A 13 -3.96 -17.28 7.20
CA GLN A 13 -3.29 -17.62 5.94
C GLN A 13 -3.31 -16.45 4.95
N ARG A 14 -4.42 -15.70 4.87
CA ARG A 14 -4.54 -14.53 4.00
C ARG A 14 -3.50 -13.46 4.32
N HIS A 15 -3.22 -13.20 5.60
CA HIS A 15 -2.15 -12.26 6.00
C HIS A 15 -0.77 -12.68 5.51
N VAL A 16 -0.44 -13.97 5.63
CA VAL A 16 0.83 -14.53 5.15
C VAL A 16 0.92 -14.43 3.63
N MET A 17 -0.17 -14.75 2.93
CA MET A 17 -0.22 -14.67 1.47
C MET A 17 -0.02 -13.23 0.96
N LEU A 18 -0.67 -12.23 1.57
CA LEU A 18 -0.58 -10.83 1.16
C LEU A 18 0.81 -10.20 1.38
N SER A 19 1.61 -10.77 2.28
CA SER A 19 2.96 -10.30 2.60
C SER A 19 4.07 -11.13 1.93
N SER A 20 3.72 -12.17 1.17
CA SER A 20 4.68 -13.09 0.57
C SER A 20 4.96 -12.79 -0.91
N PHE A 21 6.24 -12.72 -1.26
CA PHE A 21 6.70 -12.64 -2.65
C PHE A 21 6.52 -13.94 -3.43
N GLN A 22 6.29 -15.07 -2.75
CA GLN A 22 6.11 -16.38 -3.39
C GLN A 22 4.65 -16.70 -3.70
N CYS A 23 3.72 -15.94 -3.10
CA CYS A 23 2.31 -16.17 -3.29
C CYS A 23 1.93 -15.78 -4.72
N MET A 24 1.28 -16.70 -5.44
CA MET A 24 0.71 -16.40 -6.74
C MET A 24 -0.69 -15.78 -6.57
N PRO A 25 -1.17 -14.97 -7.53
CA PRO A 25 -2.53 -14.43 -7.50
C PRO A 25 -3.60 -15.52 -7.31
N LYS A 26 -3.39 -16.69 -7.92
CA LYS A 26 -4.29 -17.84 -7.77
C LYS A 26 -4.44 -18.30 -6.31
N ASN A 27 -3.39 -18.24 -5.49
CA ASN A 27 -3.50 -18.66 -4.08
C ASN A 27 -4.44 -17.74 -3.29
N ILE A 28 -4.42 -16.44 -3.60
CA ILE A 28 -5.34 -15.44 -3.06
C ILE A 28 -6.77 -15.74 -3.52
N GLU A 29 -6.97 -16.10 -4.78
CA GLU A 29 -8.29 -16.49 -5.32
C GLU A 29 -8.84 -17.75 -4.65
N ASP A 30 -8.03 -18.80 -4.54
CA ASP A 30 -8.39 -20.08 -3.90
C ASP A 30 -8.74 -19.87 -2.41
N ASN A 31 -7.97 -19.03 -1.71
CA ASN A 31 -8.25 -18.63 -0.33
C ASN A 31 -9.57 -17.85 -0.22
N THR A 32 -9.82 -16.87 -1.11
CA THR A 32 -11.08 -16.11 -1.16
C THR A 32 -12.28 -17.05 -1.38
N GLN A 33 -12.16 -18.03 -2.29
CA GLN A 33 -13.22 -19.02 -2.54
C GLN A 33 -13.48 -19.88 -1.30
N SER A 34 -12.43 -20.33 -0.62
CA SER A 34 -12.54 -21.12 0.61
C SER A 34 -13.23 -20.33 1.73
N LEU A 35 -12.82 -19.07 1.94
CA LEU A 35 -13.46 -18.15 2.89
C LEU A 35 -14.95 -17.97 2.56
N MET A 36 -15.29 -17.78 1.28
CA MET A 36 -16.67 -17.61 0.83
C MET A 36 -17.54 -18.85 1.11
N VAL A 37 -17.01 -20.05 0.92
CA VAL A 37 -17.74 -21.30 1.20
C VAL A 37 -18.00 -21.43 2.70
N ILE A 38 -16.99 -21.21 3.54
CA ILE A 38 -17.14 -21.30 5.00
C ILE A 38 -18.10 -20.22 5.52
N LEU A 39 -18.01 -18.99 5.02
CA LEU A 39 -18.92 -17.90 5.37
C LEU A 39 -20.38 -18.27 5.10
N LYS A 40 -20.67 -18.86 3.94
CA LYS A 40 -22.03 -19.36 3.62
C LYS A 40 -22.49 -20.44 4.61
N MET A 41 -21.62 -21.35 5.01
CA MET A 41 -21.95 -22.40 5.99
C MET A 41 -22.21 -21.81 7.39
N ILE A 42 -21.46 -20.77 7.78
CA ILE A 42 -21.68 -20.04 9.04
C ILE A 42 -23.04 -19.34 9.03
N GLN A 43 -23.36 -18.62 7.94
CA GLN A 43 -24.65 -17.93 7.77
C GLN A 43 -25.86 -18.88 7.83
N GLN A 44 -25.70 -20.14 7.37
CA GLN A 44 -26.74 -21.16 7.49
C GLN A 44 -27.00 -21.59 8.94
N ARG A 45 -25.99 -21.55 9.81
CA ARG A 45 -26.13 -21.89 11.23
C ARG A 45 -26.76 -20.78 12.06
N LYS A 46 -26.68 -19.52 11.59
CA LYS A 46 -27.22 -18.33 12.25
C LYS A 46 -26.75 -18.20 13.70
N ASP A 47 -25.46 -18.42 13.91
CA ASP A 47 -24.84 -18.27 15.22
C ASP A 47 -24.72 -16.79 15.60
N ALA A 48 -25.52 -16.37 16.58
CA ALA A 48 -25.62 -14.97 17.00
C ALA A 48 -24.36 -14.44 17.69
N GLU A 49 -23.44 -15.32 18.11
CA GLU A 49 -22.16 -14.90 18.70
C GLU A 49 -21.25 -14.17 17.70
N TRP A 50 -21.49 -14.34 16.39
CA TRP A 50 -20.65 -13.79 15.33
C TRP A 50 -21.43 -12.87 14.38
N PRO A 51 -21.93 -11.71 14.87
CA PRO A 51 -22.88 -10.86 14.16
C PRO A 51 -22.38 -10.43 12.78
N LEU A 52 -21.09 -10.09 12.67
CA LEU A 52 -20.49 -9.66 11.40
C LEU A 52 -20.50 -10.76 10.34
N LEU A 53 -20.30 -12.03 10.72
CA LEU A 53 -20.27 -13.14 9.77
C LEU A 53 -21.67 -13.54 9.31
N ILE A 54 -22.69 -13.35 10.16
CA ILE A 54 -24.07 -13.70 9.83
C ILE A 54 -24.86 -12.57 9.13
N ALA A 55 -24.34 -11.35 9.16
CA ALA A 55 -24.95 -10.18 8.54
C ALA A 55 -25.19 -10.40 7.03
N ASN A 56 -26.40 -10.08 6.57
CA ASN A 56 -26.80 -10.28 5.18
C ASN A 56 -27.58 -9.12 4.58
N THR A 57 -28.12 -8.21 5.41
CA THR A 57 -28.74 -6.96 4.95
C THR A 57 -27.79 -5.77 5.06
N CYS A 58 -28.14 -4.64 4.45
CA CYS A 58 -27.28 -3.44 4.48
C CYS A 58 -27.11 -2.95 5.92
N ASP A 59 -28.21 -2.86 6.66
CA ASP A 59 -28.23 -2.34 8.02
C ASP A 59 -27.50 -3.29 8.97
N GLU A 60 -27.70 -4.61 8.84
CA GLU A 60 -26.98 -5.62 9.61
C GLU A 60 -25.47 -5.56 9.36
N ILE A 61 -25.04 -5.39 8.11
CA ILE A 61 -23.61 -5.32 7.78
C ILE A 61 -22.99 -4.07 8.40
N VAL A 62 -23.67 -2.92 8.32
CA VAL A 62 -23.15 -1.67 8.90
C VAL A 62 -23.07 -1.77 10.42
N ASP A 63 -24.17 -2.14 11.07
CA ASP A 63 -24.25 -2.24 12.53
C ASP A 63 -23.26 -3.27 13.09
N ALA A 64 -23.19 -4.46 12.48
CA ALA A 64 -22.26 -5.49 12.91
C ALA A 64 -20.79 -5.10 12.67
N PHE A 65 -20.49 -4.35 11.61
CA PHE A 65 -19.13 -3.88 11.36
C PHE A 65 -18.68 -2.85 12.41
N GLU A 66 -19.58 -1.91 12.74
CA GLU A 66 -19.35 -0.84 13.72
C GLU A 66 -19.17 -1.39 15.14
N THR A 67 -19.96 -2.41 15.49
CA THR A 67 -20.00 -2.97 16.85
C THR A 67 -19.06 -4.16 17.07
N ASP A 68 -18.52 -4.76 16.00
CA ASP A 68 -17.63 -5.92 16.13
C ASP A 68 -16.34 -5.60 16.89
N VAL A 69 -16.01 -6.45 17.85
CA VAL A 69 -14.79 -6.39 18.67
C VAL A 69 -13.88 -7.61 18.47
N PHE A 70 -14.32 -8.60 17.68
CA PHE A 70 -13.61 -9.87 17.52
C PHE A 70 -12.53 -9.79 16.44
N TYR A 71 -12.78 -9.06 15.35
CA TYR A 71 -11.87 -9.01 14.21
C TYR A 71 -11.02 -7.73 14.18
N CYS A 72 -9.76 -7.88 13.79
CA CYS A 72 -8.88 -6.76 13.55
C CYS A 72 -9.30 -5.98 12.27
N PRO A 73 -8.87 -4.73 12.08
CA PRO A 73 -9.27 -3.90 10.94
C PRO A 73 -9.06 -4.56 9.57
N THR A 74 -7.93 -5.23 9.39
CA THR A 74 -7.60 -5.91 8.13
C THR A 74 -8.53 -7.09 7.86
N ASP A 75 -8.85 -7.89 8.88
CA ASP A 75 -9.78 -9.02 8.76
C ASP A 75 -11.20 -8.52 8.48
N LYS A 76 -11.63 -7.47 9.18
CA LYS A 76 -12.92 -6.82 8.93
C LYS A 76 -13.05 -6.36 7.47
N MET A 77 -11.99 -5.82 6.87
CA MET A 77 -11.99 -5.44 5.45
C MET A 77 -12.16 -6.65 4.52
N VAL A 78 -11.48 -7.75 4.82
CA VAL A 78 -11.65 -9.00 4.07
C VAL A 78 -13.09 -9.49 4.21
N ILE A 79 -13.62 -9.57 5.42
CA ILE A 79 -15.00 -10.01 5.70
C ILE A 79 -16.01 -9.11 4.98
N LEU A 80 -15.87 -7.79 5.06
CA LEU A 80 -16.73 -6.84 4.35
C LEU A 80 -16.69 -7.10 2.84
N SER A 81 -15.51 -7.28 2.25
CA SER A 81 -15.39 -7.60 0.82
C SER A 81 -16.11 -8.91 0.46
N LEU A 82 -16.04 -9.93 1.31
CA LEU A 82 -16.72 -11.21 1.12
C LEU A 82 -18.24 -11.03 1.21
N LEU A 83 -18.75 -10.29 2.20
CA LEU A 83 -20.17 -10.01 2.36
C LEU A 83 -20.75 -9.24 1.17
N LEU A 84 -20.02 -8.23 0.68
CA LEU A 84 -20.41 -7.46 -0.51
C LEU A 84 -20.40 -8.33 -1.76
N GLN A 85 -19.46 -9.26 -1.89
CA GLN A 85 -19.42 -10.23 -3.00
C GLN A 85 -20.48 -11.33 -2.87
N LEU A 86 -20.85 -11.71 -1.65
CA LEU A 86 -21.84 -12.75 -1.41
C LEU A 86 -23.26 -12.26 -1.69
N HIS A 87 -23.62 -11.11 -1.12
CA HIS A 87 -25.00 -10.62 -1.09
C HIS A 87 -25.27 -9.52 -2.11
N TYR A 88 -24.24 -8.79 -2.54
CA TYR A 88 -24.41 -7.56 -3.33
C TYR A 88 -23.60 -7.51 -4.63
N LYS A 89 -23.03 -8.63 -5.11
CA LYS A 89 -22.17 -8.66 -6.31
C LYS A 89 -22.75 -7.96 -7.54
N ALA A 90 -24.04 -8.11 -7.77
CA ALA A 90 -24.75 -7.51 -8.91
C ALA A 90 -25.42 -6.15 -8.57
N GLN A 91 -25.17 -5.59 -7.38
CA GLN A 91 -25.86 -4.41 -6.84
C GLN A 91 -24.85 -3.32 -6.44
N PRO A 92 -24.11 -2.73 -7.40
CA PRO A 92 -23.02 -1.78 -7.11
C PRO A 92 -23.50 -0.52 -6.38
N VAL A 93 -24.77 -0.12 -6.58
CA VAL A 93 -25.38 1.01 -5.86
C VAL A 93 -25.50 0.70 -4.36
N LYS A 94 -25.92 -0.51 -3.99
CA LYS A 94 -26.02 -0.91 -2.58
C LYS A 94 -24.65 -1.12 -1.94
N GLN A 95 -23.69 -1.69 -2.67
CA GLN A 95 -22.30 -1.78 -2.22
C GLN A 95 -21.74 -0.38 -1.91
N SER A 96 -21.97 0.57 -2.82
CA SER A 96 -21.57 1.98 -2.62
C SER A 96 -22.25 2.58 -1.39
N GLY A 97 -23.54 2.32 -1.19
CA GLY A 97 -24.30 2.80 -0.02
C GLY A 97 -23.74 2.28 1.32
N ILE A 98 -23.40 0.99 1.41
CA ILE A 98 -22.78 0.40 2.59
C ILE A 98 -21.43 1.07 2.89
N VAL A 99 -20.58 1.21 1.85
CA VAL A 99 -19.28 1.88 1.99
C VAL A 99 -19.43 3.35 2.41
N GLN A 100 -20.41 4.07 1.85
CA GLN A 100 -20.71 5.45 2.26
C GLN A 100 -21.15 5.55 3.71
N ALA A 101 -22.01 4.64 4.17
CA ALA A 101 -22.46 4.59 5.56
C ALA A 101 -21.27 4.38 6.51
N LEU A 102 -20.41 3.41 6.20
CA LEU A 102 -19.23 3.11 7.01
C LEU A 102 -18.21 4.26 7.03
N PHE A 103 -17.99 4.95 5.91
CA PHE A 103 -17.17 6.17 5.89
C PHE A 103 -17.80 7.35 6.64
N ALA A 104 -19.12 7.38 6.78
CA ALA A 104 -19.84 8.41 7.52
C ALA A 104 -19.99 8.08 9.01
N SER A 105 -19.63 6.86 9.41
CA SER A 105 -19.71 6.40 10.79
C SER A 105 -18.88 7.28 11.71
N THR A 106 -19.44 7.57 12.89
CA THR A 106 -18.72 8.21 14.00
C THR A 106 -18.23 7.19 15.03
N ILE A 107 -18.57 5.92 14.85
CA ILE A 107 -18.24 4.81 15.76
C ILE A 107 -16.89 4.19 15.37
N ILE A 108 -16.64 4.09 14.06
CA ILE A 108 -15.39 3.55 13.55
C ILE A 108 -14.26 4.56 13.74
N ASP A 109 -13.17 4.12 14.36
CA ASP A 109 -11.93 4.89 14.41
C ASP A 109 -11.31 4.98 13.01
N VAL A 110 -11.66 6.04 12.30
CA VAL A 110 -11.19 6.29 10.93
C VAL A 110 -9.65 6.37 10.86
N GLY A 111 -8.96 6.77 11.94
CA GLY A 111 -7.49 6.81 11.97
C GLY A 111 -6.87 5.44 11.74
N HIS A 112 -7.45 4.39 12.35
CA HIS A 112 -6.96 3.01 12.26
C HIS A 112 -7.38 2.28 10.97
N TYR A 113 -8.53 2.64 10.39
CA TYR A 113 -9.12 1.93 9.24
C TYR A 113 -8.90 2.63 7.89
N SER A 114 -8.60 3.94 7.87
CA SER A 114 -8.72 4.77 6.67
C SER A 114 -7.93 4.29 5.44
N PRO A 115 -6.66 3.83 5.52
CA PRO A 115 -5.93 3.45 4.32
C PRO A 115 -6.44 2.15 3.71
N ALA A 116 -6.72 1.15 4.55
CA ALA A 116 -7.22 -0.15 4.12
C ALA A 116 -8.63 -0.04 3.52
N PHE A 117 -9.48 0.78 4.14
CA PHE A 117 -10.84 1.01 3.68
C PHE A 117 -10.87 1.78 2.35
N ALA A 118 -10.08 2.86 2.23
CA ALA A 118 -9.97 3.62 0.99
C ALA A 118 -9.42 2.77 -0.17
N LEU A 119 -8.42 1.91 0.11
CA LEU A 119 -7.86 1.01 -0.88
C LEU A 119 -8.89 -0.04 -1.34
N MET A 120 -9.58 -0.70 -0.40
CA MET A 120 -10.61 -1.69 -0.71
C MET A 120 -11.74 -1.09 -1.55
N ALA A 121 -12.25 0.09 -1.16
CA ALA A 121 -13.29 0.79 -1.91
C ALA A 121 -12.84 1.14 -3.34
N SER A 122 -11.57 1.50 -3.52
CA SER A 122 -10.99 1.77 -4.83
C SER A 122 -10.90 0.51 -5.69
N GLN A 123 -10.47 -0.63 -5.11
CA GLN A 123 -10.34 -1.90 -5.82
C GLN A 123 -11.68 -2.48 -6.28
N LEU A 124 -12.76 -2.23 -5.53
CA LEU A 124 -14.12 -2.63 -5.90
C LEU A 124 -14.75 -1.75 -7.00
N ASN A 125 -14.01 -0.77 -7.54
CA ASN A 125 -14.49 0.16 -8.57
C ASN A 125 -15.84 0.80 -8.22
N LEU A 126 -16.02 1.21 -6.96
CA LEU A 126 -17.25 1.85 -6.52
C LEU A 126 -17.26 3.29 -7.04
N ASP A 127 -17.63 3.44 -8.31
CA ASP A 127 -17.51 4.69 -9.04
C ASP A 127 -18.44 5.79 -8.52
N LYS A 128 -19.54 5.38 -7.88
CA LYS A 128 -20.68 6.21 -7.45
C LYS A 128 -20.62 6.64 -5.99
N VAL A 129 -19.50 6.40 -5.30
CA VAL A 129 -19.32 6.87 -3.93
C VAL A 129 -19.14 8.39 -3.97
N ASN A 130 -20.26 9.10 -3.83
CA ASN A 130 -20.32 10.54 -3.72
C ASN A 130 -19.96 10.92 -2.29
N PHE A 131 -18.90 11.69 -2.11
CA PHE A 131 -18.56 12.31 -0.84
C PHE A 131 -18.64 13.82 -0.96
N THR A 132 -19.36 14.42 -0.03
CA THR A 132 -19.42 15.87 0.17
C THR A 132 -18.60 16.21 1.41
N ALA A 133 -17.85 17.31 1.36
CA ALA A 133 -17.07 17.78 2.51
C ALA A 133 -17.93 18.41 3.62
N SER A 134 -19.18 18.77 3.33
CA SER A 134 -20.11 19.34 4.30
C SER A 134 -20.49 18.34 5.40
N ASN A 135 -20.46 18.78 6.65
CA ASN A 135 -20.83 18.01 7.85
C ASN A 135 -20.00 16.74 8.07
N LYS A 136 -18.71 16.76 7.68
CA LYS A 136 -17.77 15.65 7.88
C LYS A 136 -16.68 16.02 8.88
N THR A 137 -16.22 15.01 9.63
CA THR A 137 -15.05 15.19 10.50
C THR A 137 -13.77 15.27 9.66
N PRO A 138 -12.67 15.87 10.19
CA PRO A 138 -11.38 15.89 9.50
C PRO A 138 -10.91 14.51 9.03
N GLU A 139 -11.09 13.47 9.83
CA GLU A 139 -10.66 12.09 9.55
C GLU A 139 -11.45 11.51 8.38
N GLN A 140 -12.76 11.74 8.34
CA GLN A 140 -13.62 11.33 7.23
C GLN A 140 -13.21 12.02 5.91
N ILE A 141 -12.80 13.29 6.00
CA ILE A 141 -12.27 14.04 4.86
C ILE A 141 -10.94 13.44 4.39
N GLN A 142 -10.03 13.11 5.30
CA GLN A 142 -8.73 12.49 4.98
C GLN A 142 -8.90 11.12 4.32
N GLN A 143 -9.81 10.29 4.83
CA GLN A 143 -10.16 9.00 4.22
C GLN A 143 -10.73 9.17 2.81
N TYR A 144 -11.60 10.16 2.60
CA TYR A 144 -12.11 10.47 1.26
C TYR A 144 -11.00 10.94 0.31
N ILE A 145 -10.07 11.76 0.81
CA ILE A 145 -8.92 12.19 0.02
C ILE A 145 -8.08 10.97 -0.39
N LEU A 146 -7.77 10.04 0.52
CA LEU A 146 -7.07 8.79 0.16
C LEU A 146 -7.81 7.99 -0.89
N PHE A 147 -9.14 7.86 -0.77
CA PHE A 147 -9.95 7.18 -1.77
C PHE A 147 -9.86 7.87 -3.15
N CYS A 148 -9.90 9.20 -3.19
CA CYS A 148 -9.68 9.96 -4.42
C CYS A 148 -8.29 9.69 -5.00
N ILE A 149 -7.25 9.73 -4.17
CA ILE A 149 -5.87 9.43 -4.55
C ILE A 149 -5.76 8.04 -5.17
N TYR A 150 -6.33 7.00 -4.53
CA TYR A 150 -6.30 5.61 -5.01
C TYR A 150 -7.12 5.38 -6.27
N ARG A 151 -8.16 6.19 -6.52
CA ARG A 151 -8.87 6.21 -7.81
C ARG A 151 -8.15 7.01 -8.88
N GLY A 152 -7.00 7.60 -8.55
CA GLY A 152 -6.27 8.47 -9.46
C GLY A 152 -7.01 9.77 -9.77
N LYS A 153 -7.87 10.26 -8.87
CA LYS A 153 -8.42 11.62 -8.98
C LYS A 153 -7.41 12.61 -8.40
N ARG A 154 -7.15 13.69 -9.12
CA ARG A 154 -6.27 14.78 -8.67
C ARG A 154 -6.94 16.14 -8.88
N LEU A 155 -6.66 17.09 -7.99
CA LEU A 155 -7.19 18.45 -8.08
C LEU A 155 -6.15 19.40 -8.69
N LYS A 156 -6.62 20.33 -9.53
CA LYS A 156 -5.83 21.52 -9.87
C LYS A 156 -5.81 22.44 -8.65
N ARG A 157 -4.72 23.19 -8.48
CA ARG A 157 -4.55 24.06 -7.31
C ARG A 157 -5.70 25.07 -7.14
N ALA A 158 -6.15 25.67 -8.24
CA ALA A 158 -7.29 26.60 -8.28
C ALA A 158 -8.62 25.96 -7.84
N ASP A 159 -8.77 24.65 -7.99
CA ASP A 159 -10.00 23.91 -7.70
C ASP A 159 -10.00 23.27 -6.30
N GLY A 160 -8.87 23.23 -5.59
CA GLY A 160 -8.69 22.41 -4.38
C GLY A 160 -8.35 23.15 -3.09
N ILE A 161 -7.47 24.16 -3.13
CA ILE A 161 -7.08 24.90 -1.90
C ILE A 161 -8.10 25.97 -1.55
N ASP A 162 -8.76 26.62 -2.51
CA ASP A 162 -9.68 27.73 -2.21
C ASP A 162 -11.16 27.32 -2.16
N SER A 163 -11.49 26.12 -2.66
CA SER A 163 -12.87 25.62 -2.74
C SER A 163 -13.34 24.86 -1.50
N LEU A 164 -12.41 24.30 -0.72
CA LEU A 164 -12.71 23.50 0.46
C LEU A 164 -12.78 24.44 1.69
N ASN A 165 -13.99 24.95 1.98
CA ASN A 165 -14.35 25.67 3.21
C ASN A 165 -14.34 24.73 4.43
N ILE A 166 -13.17 24.16 4.76
CA ILE A 166 -12.98 23.19 5.84
C ILE A 166 -12.05 23.81 6.89
N SER A 167 -12.34 23.62 8.17
CA SER A 167 -11.40 23.93 9.26
C SER A 167 -10.13 23.09 9.09
N ARG A 168 -9.00 23.74 8.79
CA ARG A 168 -7.78 23.05 8.36
C ARG A 168 -6.91 22.72 9.57
N SER A 169 -6.95 21.46 10.01
CA SER A 169 -5.82 20.92 10.75
C SER A 169 -4.60 20.83 9.82
N SER A 170 -3.41 20.83 10.43
CA SER A 170 -2.14 20.60 9.72
C SER A 170 -2.17 19.29 8.91
N LEU A 171 -2.77 18.24 9.47
CA LEU A 171 -2.91 16.94 8.81
C LEU A 171 -3.86 16.97 7.61
N THR A 172 -5.05 17.57 7.74
CA THR A 172 -5.98 17.67 6.60
C THR A 172 -5.36 18.49 5.46
N SER A 173 -4.57 19.51 5.77
CA SER A 173 -3.81 20.28 4.78
C SER A 173 -2.79 19.43 4.05
N LEU A 174 -2.08 18.54 4.76
CA LEU A 174 -1.13 17.58 4.17
C LEU A 174 -1.82 16.64 3.18
N TYR A 175 -2.98 16.08 3.53
CA TYR A 175 -3.77 15.25 2.62
C TYR A 175 -4.21 16.02 1.37
N ILE A 176 -4.67 17.27 1.52
CA ILE A 176 -5.08 18.12 0.39
C ILE A 176 -3.89 18.39 -0.54
N GLU A 177 -2.71 18.72 -0.02
CA GLU A 177 -1.51 18.91 -0.85
C GLU A 177 -1.16 17.64 -1.62
N MET A 178 -1.30 16.46 -0.99
CA MET A 178 -1.08 15.18 -1.65
C MET A 178 -2.16 14.82 -2.70
N LEU A 179 -3.33 15.45 -2.65
CA LEU A 179 -4.38 15.30 -3.68
C LEU A 179 -4.09 16.15 -4.92
N MET A 180 -3.22 17.16 -4.81
CA MET A 180 -2.90 18.05 -5.92
C MET A 180 -2.17 17.35 -7.06
N ILE A 181 -2.36 17.87 -8.27
CA ILE A 181 -1.59 17.45 -9.45
C ILE A 181 -0.11 17.83 -9.30
N ASN A 182 0.22 18.90 -8.57
CA ASN A 182 1.60 19.37 -8.42
C ASN A 182 2.00 19.40 -6.95
N ILE A 183 3.07 18.68 -6.63
CA ILE A 183 3.73 18.78 -5.33
C ILE A 183 4.75 19.91 -5.43
N ASN A 184 4.43 21.05 -4.84
CA ASN A 184 5.37 22.17 -4.76
C ASN A 184 6.20 22.03 -3.49
N GLU A 185 7.50 22.30 -3.61
CA GLU A 185 8.45 22.26 -2.49
C GLU A 185 8.47 20.92 -1.69
N PRO A 186 8.75 19.77 -2.35
CA PRO A 186 8.71 18.46 -1.72
C PRO A 186 9.48 18.33 -0.39
N LEU A 187 10.63 19.00 -0.27
CA LEU A 187 11.44 18.99 0.97
C LEU A 187 10.70 19.62 2.16
N LYS A 188 9.92 20.68 1.92
CA LYS A 188 9.10 21.28 2.98
C LYS A 188 7.97 20.35 3.38
N LEU A 189 7.35 19.69 2.40
CA LEU A 189 6.29 18.71 2.65
C LEU A 189 6.80 17.52 3.47
N TYR A 190 8.01 17.03 3.17
CA TYR A 190 8.71 16.04 4.00
C TYR A 190 8.87 16.52 5.45
N GLY A 191 9.27 17.77 5.67
CA GLY A 191 9.32 18.36 7.02
C GLY A 191 7.98 18.31 7.77
N VAL A 192 6.86 18.52 7.06
CA VAL A 192 5.50 18.39 7.63
C VAL A 192 5.18 16.93 7.98
N PHE A 193 5.56 15.97 7.13
CA PHE A 193 5.42 14.54 7.43
C PHE A 193 6.15 14.14 8.71
N CYS A 194 7.37 14.64 8.92
CA CYS A 194 8.13 14.39 10.15
C CYS A 194 7.47 15.03 11.38
N GLN A 195 7.03 16.29 11.28
CA GLN A 195 6.38 17.01 12.38
C GLN A 195 5.08 16.33 12.85
N LEU A 196 4.38 15.64 11.95
CA LEU A 196 3.14 14.95 12.24
C LEU A 196 3.33 13.46 12.58
N ASP A 197 4.56 12.94 12.56
CA ASP A 197 4.86 11.51 12.73
C ASP A 197 4.17 10.59 11.69
N TYR A 198 4.14 11.02 10.43
CA TYR A 198 3.44 10.33 9.33
C TYR A 198 4.36 9.59 8.35
N CYS A 199 5.66 9.44 8.65
CA CYS A 199 6.64 8.77 7.77
C CYS A 199 6.36 7.26 7.55
N HIS A 200 5.58 6.62 8.44
CA HIS A 200 5.13 5.24 8.30
C HIS A 200 3.75 5.10 7.63
N SER A 201 3.10 6.22 7.29
CA SER A 201 1.75 6.20 6.73
C SER A 201 1.71 5.79 5.25
N ALA A 202 0.54 5.29 4.81
CA ALA A 202 0.28 5.03 3.39
C ALA A 202 0.29 6.31 2.54
N LEU A 203 -0.05 7.47 3.14
CA LEU A 203 0.06 8.76 2.47
C LEU A 203 1.52 9.09 2.13
N PHE A 204 2.46 8.74 3.01
CA PHE A 204 3.89 8.92 2.76
C PHE A 204 4.40 8.00 1.65
N GLU A 205 3.86 6.79 1.52
CA GLU A 205 4.20 5.89 0.40
C GLU A 205 3.74 6.47 -0.94
N VAL A 206 2.56 7.08 -0.97
CA VAL A 206 2.07 7.83 -2.15
C VAL A 206 3.00 9.02 -2.44
N PHE A 207 3.44 9.74 -1.41
CA PHE A 207 4.39 10.85 -1.56
C PHE A 207 5.69 10.36 -2.19
N ILE A 208 6.36 9.37 -1.60
CA ILE A 208 7.64 8.85 -2.08
C ILE A 208 7.54 8.32 -3.52
N THR A 209 6.49 7.56 -3.85
CA THR A 209 6.32 7.03 -5.21
C THR A 209 6.05 8.12 -6.24
N SER A 210 5.53 9.28 -5.84
CA SER A 210 5.20 10.40 -6.73
C SER A 210 6.39 11.32 -7.08
N LEU A 211 7.48 11.25 -6.33
CA LEU A 211 8.64 12.15 -6.49
C LEU A 211 9.66 11.64 -7.50
N ASP A 212 10.39 12.53 -8.15
CA ASP A 212 11.52 12.17 -9.01
C ASP A 212 12.74 11.66 -8.21
N GLU A 213 13.72 11.10 -8.92
CA GLU A 213 14.90 10.50 -8.32
C GLU A 213 15.74 11.53 -7.54
N VAL A 214 15.92 12.73 -8.09
CA VAL A 214 16.79 13.76 -7.52
C VAL A 214 16.27 14.19 -6.15
N ILE A 215 14.97 14.47 -6.06
CA ILE A 215 14.32 14.87 -4.82
C ILE A 215 14.27 13.70 -3.83
N LEU A 216 14.00 12.47 -4.29
CA LEU A 216 14.01 11.31 -3.41
C LEU A 216 15.37 11.05 -2.79
N SER A 217 16.44 11.15 -3.56
CA SER A 217 17.81 11.02 -3.05
C SER A 217 18.09 12.04 -1.94
N GLN A 218 17.61 13.28 -2.08
CA GLN A 218 17.74 14.30 -1.03
C GLN A 218 16.92 13.94 0.22
N ILE A 219 15.68 13.51 0.06
CA ILE A 219 14.81 13.12 1.18
C ILE A 219 15.38 11.91 1.91
N PHE A 220 15.84 10.88 1.21
CA PHE A 220 16.43 9.69 1.84
C PHE A 220 17.71 10.01 2.61
N ASN A 221 18.55 10.91 2.11
CA ASN A 221 19.72 11.38 2.86
C ASN A 221 19.28 12.05 4.17
N LEU A 222 18.29 12.96 4.13
CA LEU A 222 17.76 13.61 5.33
C LEU A 222 17.10 12.61 6.30
N MET A 223 16.33 11.64 5.78
CA MET A 223 15.70 10.60 6.61
C MET A 223 16.74 9.71 7.29
N SER A 224 17.85 9.42 6.61
CA SER A 224 18.91 8.56 7.14
C SER A 224 19.71 9.17 8.29
N GLU A 225 19.56 10.48 8.55
CA GLU A 225 20.12 11.13 9.74
C GLU A 225 19.42 10.65 11.03
N ASN A 226 18.17 10.17 10.92
CA ASN A 226 17.45 9.55 12.02
C ASN A 226 17.63 8.03 11.96
N ALA A 227 18.36 7.46 12.92
CA ALA A 227 18.62 6.03 13.02
C ALA A 227 17.34 5.19 13.06
N ASP A 228 16.26 5.69 13.68
CA ASP A 228 14.98 4.99 13.81
C ASP A 228 14.29 4.79 12.44
N LEU A 229 14.58 5.64 11.47
CA LEU A 229 14.01 5.58 10.12
C LEU A 229 14.84 4.73 9.16
N THR A 230 15.99 4.19 9.57
CA THR A 230 16.92 3.48 8.67
C THR A 230 16.23 2.35 7.89
N LEU A 231 15.49 1.47 8.57
CA LEU A 231 14.77 0.37 7.92
C LEU A 231 13.65 0.88 7.01
N ARG A 232 12.99 1.97 7.41
CA ARG A 232 11.94 2.61 6.60
C ARG A 232 12.52 3.22 5.32
N VAL A 233 13.70 3.83 5.38
CA VAL A 233 14.39 4.34 4.19
C VAL A 233 14.70 3.21 3.20
N ILE A 234 15.21 2.07 3.69
CA ILE A 234 15.49 0.88 2.86
C ILE A 234 14.21 0.38 2.18
N GLU A 235 13.12 0.27 2.93
CA GLU A 235 11.82 -0.14 2.40
C GLU A 235 11.32 0.83 1.31
N LEU A 236 11.39 2.14 1.57
CA LEU A 236 10.94 3.18 0.66
C LEU A 236 11.80 3.30 -0.59
N MET A 237 13.11 3.01 -0.52
CA MET A 237 13.95 2.85 -1.69
C MET A 237 13.41 1.73 -2.60
N GLY A 238 13.03 0.58 -2.02
CA GLY A 238 12.34 -0.51 -2.73
C GLY A 238 11.04 -0.04 -3.38
N TYR A 239 10.18 0.65 -2.62
CA TYR A 239 8.88 1.12 -3.12
C TYR A 239 9.02 2.18 -4.22
N SER A 240 10.06 3.00 -4.19
CA SER A 240 10.33 3.97 -5.24
C SER A 240 10.61 3.30 -6.60
N GLY A 241 11.12 2.07 -6.59
CA GLY A 241 11.43 1.31 -7.80
C GLY A 241 12.68 1.79 -8.56
N PHE A 242 13.36 2.86 -8.15
CA PHE A 242 14.51 3.36 -8.92
C PHE A 242 15.69 2.38 -8.88
N SER A 243 16.12 1.92 -10.06
CA SER A 243 17.24 0.98 -10.21
C SER A 243 18.55 1.53 -9.61
N LYS A 244 18.71 2.86 -9.56
CA LYS A 244 19.85 3.56 -8.96
C LYS A 244 20.04 3.28 -7.47
N PHE A 245 18.98 2.85 -6.75
CA PHE A 245 19.08 2.48 -5.34
C PHE A 245 19.56 1.04 -5.13
N VAL A 246 19.62 0.19 -6.16
CA VAL A 246 20.08 -1.21 -6.05
C VAL A 246 21.46 -1.35 -5.41
N PRO A 247 22.49 -0.56 -5.76
CA PRO A 247 23.79 -0.63 -5.08
C PRO A 247 23.72 -0.29 -3.59
N PHE A 248 22.87 0.68 -3.21
CA PHE A 248 22.69 1.06 -1.80
C PHE A 248 22.00 -0.05 -1.03
N LEU A 249 20.94 -0.63 -1.59
CA LEU A 249 20.24 -1.75 -1.01
C LEU A 249 21.12 -3.01 -0.92
N ALA A 250 21.97 -3.28 -1.92
CA ALA A 250 22.92 -4.39 -1.87
C ALA A 250 23.97 -4.19 -0.76
N ARG A 251 24.40 -2.96 -0.50
CA ARG A 251 25.28 -2.65 0.65
C ARG A 251 24.53 -2.73 1.98
N ALA A 252 23.29 -2.25 2.05
CA ALA A 252 22.45 -2.41 3.24
C ALA A 252 22.21 -3.89 3.57
N MET A 253 22.09 -4.75 2.55
CA MET A 253 21.98 -6.19 2.72
C MET A 253 23.22 -6.84 3.36
N GLN A 254 24.38 -6.17 3.36
CA GLN A 254 25.60 -6.63 4.05
C GLN A 254 25.57 -6.33 5.55
N GLN A 255 24.68 -5.45 6.00
CA GLN A 255 24.57 -5.08 7.41
C GLN A 255 23.59 -6.04 8.11
N PRO A 256 23.99 -6.70 9.22
CA PRO A 256 23.15 -7.68 9.90
C PRO A 256 21.75 -7.17 10.26
N SER A 257 21.66 -5.96 10.82
CA SER A 257 20.39 -5.35 11.23
C SER A 257 19.47 -4.95 10.07
N GLN A 258 19.96 -4.94 8.83
CA GLN A 258 19.24 -4.44 7.65
C GLN A 258 19.02 -5.52 6.59
N THR A 259 19.62 -6.70 6.76
CA THR A 259 19.75 -7.74 5.73
C THR A 259 18.41 -8.11 5.09
N LEU A 260 17.42 -8.48 5.91
CA LEU A 260 16.12 -8.94 5.41
C LEU A 260 15.32 -7.83 4.75
N MET A 261 15.33 -6.62 5.32
CA MET A 261 14.60 -5.49 4.75
C MET A 261 15.20 -5.09 3.40
N ALA A 262 16.53 -5.04 3.31
CA ALA A 262 17.24 -4.76 2.08
C ALA A 262 17.01 -5.83 1.01
N PHE A 263 16.99 -7.11 1.40
CA PHE A 263 16.66 -8.21 0.49
C PHE A 263 15.22 -8.06 -0.06
N ARG A 264 14.23 -7.77 0.79
CA ARG A 264 12.83 -7.55 0.35
C ARG A 264 12.72 -6.33 -0.58
N ALA A 265 13.42 -5.24 -0.27
CA ALA A 265 13.46 -4.05 -1.11
C ALA A 265 14.11 -4.33 -2.48
N LEU A 266 15.23 -5.06 -2.51
CA LEU A 266 15.85 -5.54 -3.75
C LEU A 266 14.91 -6.43 -4.54
N ARG A 267 14.21 -7.35 -3.87
CA ARG A 267 13.28 -8.27 -4.53
C ARG A 267 12.11 -7.55 -5.15
N THR A 268 11.63 -6.48 -4.51
CA THR A 268 10.59 -5.60 -5.05
C THR A 268 10.99 -4.98 -6.39
N ILE A 269 12.26 -4.56 -6.51
CA ILE A 269 12.80 -3.92 -7.71
C ILE A 269 13.16 -4.94 -8.79
N LEU A 270 13.91 -5.98 -8.42
CA LEU A 270 14.58 -6.91 -9.35
C LEU A 270 13.78 -8.18 -9.65
N GLY A 271 12.86 -8.56 -8.76
CA GLY A 271 12.00 -9.73 -8.92
C GLY A 271 12.79 -11.00 -9.29
N PRO A 272 12.45 -11.67 -10.41
CA PRO A 272 13.11 -12.91 -10.85
C PRO A 272 14.62 -12.80 -11.06
N GLU A 273 15.15 -11.61 -11.37
CA GLU A 273 16.59 -11.43 -11.55
C GLU A 273 17.37 -11.63 -10.24
N LEU A 274 16.79 -11.20 -9.11
CA LEU A 274 17.37 -11.46 -7.79
C LEU A 274 17.24 -12.95 -7.42
N ASP A 275 16.09 -13.56 -7.75
CA ASP A 275 15.85 -14.96 -7.46
C ASP A 275 16.83 -15.89 -8.22
N GLN A 276 17.34 -15.46 -9.37
CA GLN A 276 18.43 -16.15 -10.09
C GLN A 276 19.81 -15.90 -9.47
N ALA A 277 20.01 -14.77 -8.80
CA ALA A 277 21.30 -14.40 -8.22
C ALA A 277 21.54 -15.05 -6.84
N VAL A 278 20.46 -15.35 -6.11
CA VAL A 278 20.50 -15.97 -4.77
C VAL A 278 19.83 -17.35 -4.85
N PRO A 279 20.49 -18.47 -4.52
CA PRO A 279 19.87 -19.78 -4.56
C PRO A 279 18.62 -19.85 -3.67
N TYR A 280 17.57 -20.51 -4.18
CA TYR A 280 16.27 -20.62 -3.52
C TYR A 280 16.38 -21.09 -2.06
N GLN A 281 17.18 -22.12 -1.79
CA GLN A 281 17.37 -22.66 -0.43
C GLN A 281 17.80 -21.59 0.59
N TRP A 282 18.68 -20.68 0.19
CA TRP A 282 19.17 -19.61 1.07
C TRP A 282 18.22 -18.43 1.19
N GLN A 283 17.35 -18.25 0.20
CA GLN A 283 16.31 -17.24 0.29
C GLN A 283 15.24 -17.60 1.31
N PHE A 284 15.05 -18.88 1.62
CA PHE A 284 13.96 -19.38 2.47
C PHE A 284 14.46 -20.29 3.60
N GLU A 285 15.72 -20.13 3.99
CA GLU A 285 16.26 -20.79 5.17
C GLU A 285 15.41 -20.43 6.39
N GLU A 286 15.06 -21.45 7.19
CA GLU A 286 14.18 -21.32 8.35
C GLU A 286 14.90 -20.63 9.50
N ASP A 287 16.20 -20.90 9.67
CA ASP A 287 17.05 -20.17 10.59
C ASP A 287 17.31 -18.76 10.05
N GLU A 288 16.74 -17.75 10.70
CA GLU A 288 16.88 -16.35 10.29
C GLU A 288 18.34 -15.85 10.34
N VAL A 289 19.12 -16.34 11.30
CA VAL A 289 20.54 -15.96 11.44
C VAL A 289 21.32 -16.53 10.26
N GLU A 290 21.15 -17.82 9.99
CA GLU A 290 21.83 -18.50 8.88
C GLU A 290 21.40 -17.90 7.53
N ARG A 291 20.09 -17.63 7.38
CA ARG A 291 19.54 -16.91 6.23
C ARG A 291 20.22 -15.56 6.02
N CYS A 292 20.38 -14.77 7.09
CA CYS A 292 21.02 -13.46 7.00
C CYS A 292 22.49 -13.57 6.55
N GLU A 293 23.25 -14.53 7.09
CA GLU A 293 24.64 -14.76 6.71
C GLU A 293 24.78 -15.09 5.22
N TYR A 294 23.95 -15.99 4.69
CA TYR A 294 23.97 -16.30 3.26
C TYR A 294 23.55 -15.12 2.39
N LEU A 295 22.49 -14.40 2.76
CA LEU A 295 22.04 -13.22 2.02
C LEU A 295 23.15 -12.14 1.97
N GLN A 296 23.86 -11.91 3.07
CA GLN A 296 25.03 -11.02 3.11
C GLN A 296 26.12 -11.50 2.15
N PHE A 297 26.43 -12.79 2.11
CA PHE A 297 27.40 -13.34 1.16
C PHE A 297 26.99 -13.11 -0.31
N TYR A 298 25.72 -13.38 -0.66
CA TYR A 298 25.24 -13.18 -2.04
C TYR A 298 25.10 -11.69 -2.41
N SER A 299 24.92 -10.80 -1.43
CA SER A 299 24.87 -9.35 -1.68
C SER A 299 26.16 -8.82 -2.35
N ALA A 300 27.33 -9.34 -1.97
CA ALA A 300 28.61 -8.92 -2.54
C ALA A 300 28.71 -9.33 -4.02
N LYS A 301 28.19 -10.53 -4.36
CA LYS A 301 28.10 -11.01 -5.74
C LYS A 301 27.11 -10.19 -6.56
N LEU A 302 25.96 -9.85 -5.98
CA LEU A 302 24.95 -9.00 -6.60
C LEU A 302 25.53 -7.62 -6.94
N LEU A 303 26.23 -7.00 -5.99
CA LEU A 303 26.85 -5.69 -6.20
C LEU A 303 27.88 -5.72 -7.34
N HIS A 304 28.74 -6.74 -7.37
CA HIS A 304 29.71 -6.91 -8.45
C HIS A 304 29.02 -7.07 -9.82
N ARG A 305 28.00 -7.93 -9.90
CA ARG A 305 27.20 -8.13 -11.12
C ARG A 305 26.49 -6.85 -11.55
N TRP A 306 25.94 -6.10 -10.61
CA TRP A 306 25.26 -4.83 -10.89
C TRP A 306 26.21 -3.78 -11.45
N MET A 307 27.44 -3.66 -10.94
CA MET A 307 28.43 -2.73 -11.49
C MET A 307 28.75 -3.03 -12.96
N LEU A 308 28.69 -4.29 -13.39
CA LEU A 308 28.86 -4.68 -14.79
C LEU A 308 27.64 -4.39 -15.66
N LEU A 309 26.43 -4.43 -15.08
CA LEU A 309 25.15 -4.23 -15.78
C LEU A 309 24.64 -2.78 -15.76
N ALA A 310 25.05 -1.97 -14.78
CA ALA A 310 24.52 -0.64 -14.51
C ALA A 310 24.65 0.32 -15.70
N LEU A 311 25.66 0.10 -16.56
CA LEU A 311 25.83 0.86 -17.81
C LEU A 311 24.68 0.68 -18.81
N LYS A 312 23.83 -0.35 -18.64
CA LYS A 312 22.71 -0.69 -19.55
C LYS A 312 21.33 -0.33 -19.01
N MET A 313 21.20 0.01 -17.73
CA MET A 313 19.92 0.33 -17.09
C MET A 313 19.94 1.67 -16.32
N PRO A 314 20.27 2.80 -16.97
CA PRO A 314 20.29 4.09 -16.28
C PRO A 314 18.84 4.57 -15.99
N ASP A 315 18.62 4.99 -14.75
CA ASP A 315 17.53 5.87 -14.30
C ASP A 315 16.08 5.43 -14.56
N VAL A 316 15.84 4.14 -14.79
CA VAL A 316 14.49 3.58 -14.90
C VAL A 316 13.94 3.13 -13.55
N ARG A 317 12.61 3.20 -13.40
CA ARG A 317 11.92 2.52 -12.32
C ARG A 317 11.62 1.09 -12.73
N LEU A 318 11.99 0.14 -11.89
CA LEU A 318 11.72 -1.28 -12.04
C LEU A 318 10.83 -1.75 -10.90
N ILE A 319 9.88 -2.63 -11.22
CA ILE A 319 9.16 -3.46 -10.26
C ILE A 319 9.17 -4.86 -10.82
N ASP A 320 9.50 -5.84 -9.98
CA ASP A 320 9.55 -7.25 -10.38
C ASP A 320 10.50 -7.50 -11.58
N GLY A 321 11.57 -6.71 -11.69
CA GLY A 321 12.56 -6.76 -12.77
C GLY A 321 12.10 -6.10 -14.08
N VAL A 322 10.92 -5.50 -14.12
CA VAL A 322 10.33 -4.92 -15.34
C VAL A 322 10.21 -3.40 -15.21
N GLU A 323 10.55 -2.68 -16.28
CA GLU A 323 10.38 -1.23 -16.34
C GLU A 323 8.93 -0.82 -16.14
N VAL A 324 8.70 0.16 -15.26
CA VAL A 324 7.38 0.68 -14.89
C VAL A 324 6.84 1.62 -15.97
N ASN A 325 5.89 1.14 -16.76
CA ASN A 325 5.13 1.89 -17.74
C ASN A 325 3.66 1.42 -17.75
N GLY A 326 2.81 2.10 -18.53
CA GLY A 326 1.37 1.81 -18.55
C GLY A 326 1.02 0.36 -18.93
N THR A 327 1.84 -0.31 -19.76
CA THR A 327 1.56 -1.69 -20.18
C THR A 327 2.12 -2.75 -19.22
N SER A 328 3.30 -2.50 -18.65
CA SER A 328 3.93 -3.44 -17.72
C SER A 328 3.24 -3.43 -16.35
N ILE A 329 2.73 -2.27 -15.91
CA ILE A 329 2.12 -2.13 -14.60
C ILE A 329 0.85 -2.99 -14.46
N ASP A 330 0.03 -3.06 -15.51
CA ASP A 330 -1.19 -3.89 -15.52
C ASP A 330 -0.85 -5.38 -15.53
N LYS A 331 0.26 -5.77 -16.17
CA LYS A 331 0.75 -7.16 -16.12
C LYS A 331 1.21 -7.51 -14.71
N ILE A 332 1.99 -6.64 -14.05
CA ILE A 332 2.46 -6.87 -12.68
C ILE A 332 1.26 -7.01 -11.73
N ILE A 333 0.27 -6.12 -11.84
CA ILE A 333 -0.95 -6.17 -11.03
C ILE A 333 -1.72 -7.49 -11.21
N SER A 334 -1.68 -8.07 -12.41
CA SER A 334 -2.49 -9.26 -12.73
C SER A 334 -1.77 -10.57 -12.40
N TYR A 335 -0.44 -10.62 -12.51
CA TYR A 335 0.31 -11.88 -12.54
C TYR A 335 1.39 -12.01 -11.46
N SER A 336 1.84 -10.92 -10.85
CA SER A 336 2.93 -10.95 -9.87
C SER A 336 2.41 -11.19 -8.45
N SER A 337 3.34 -11.35 -7.51
CA SER A 337 3.02 -11.55 -6.08
C SER A 337 2.18 -10.40 -5.49
N PRO A 338 1.38 -10.64 -4.44
CA PRO A 338 0.61 -9.58 -3.77
C PRO A 338 1.44 -8.38 -3.34
N VAL A 339 2.70 -8.60 -2.94
CA VAL A 339 3.63 -7.52 -2.59
C VAL A 339 3.94 -6.67 -3.82
N HIS A 340 4.28 -7.29 -4.94
CA HIS A 340 4.51 -6.57 -6.20
C HIS A 340 3.24 -5.87 -6.69
N GLN A 341 2.07 -6.50 -6.57
CA GLN A 341 0.79 -5.90 -6.95
C GLN A 341 0.53 -4.62 -6.15
N ARG A 342 0.72 -4.63 -4.83
CA ARG A 342 0.53 -3.45 -3.97
C ARG A 342 1.42 -2.28 -4.42
N ILE A 343 2.70 -2.53 -4.67
CA ILE A 343 3.63 -1.49 -5.11
C ILE A 343 3.30 -1.03 -6.53
N ALA A 344 2.95 -1.96 -7.42
CA ALA A 344 2.49 -1.65 -8.77
C ALA A 344 1.23 -0.76 -8.76
N PHE A 345 0.29 -0.98 -7.84
CA PHE A 345 -0.85 -0.08 -7.67
C PHE A 345 -0.41 1.34 -7.34
N LEU A 346 0.54 1.55 -6.43
CA LEU A 346 1.07 2.90 -6.13
C LEU A 346 1.66 3.58 -7.37
N HIS A 347 2.44 2.83 -8.16
CA HIS A 347 3.02 3.35 -9.41
C HIS A 347 1.99 3.57 -10.51
N LYS A 348 0.92 2.78 -10.58
CA LYS A 348 -0.21 3.01 -11.48
C LYS A 348 -0.87 4.36 -11.21
N LEU A 349 -0.97 4.78 -9.94
CA LEU A 349 -1.51 6.10 -9.58
C LEU A 349 -0.65 7.24 -10.14
N ARG A 350 0.67 7.08 -10.10
CA ARG A 350 1.65 8.00 -10.69
C ARG A 350 1.61 8.00 -12.22
N LEU A 351 1.41 6.86 -12.85
CA LEU A 351 1.37 6.78 -14.32
C LEU A 351 0.07 7.35 -14.91
N ASN A 352 -1.06 7.07 -14.26
CA ASN A 352 -2.37 7.57 -14.69
C ASN A 352 -2.54 9.08 -14.43
N ASN A 353 -1.68 9.69 -13.62
CA ASN A 353 -1.71 11.09 -13.28
C ASN A 353 -0.31 11.67 -13.29
N VAL A 354 -0.01 12.58 -14.21
CA VAL A 354 1.26 13.31 -14.21
C VAL A 354 1.32 14.17 -12.95
N VAL A 355 1.89 13.64 -11.87
CA VAL A 355 2.28 14.45 -10.72
C VAL A 355 3.49 15.25 -11.17
N SER A 356 3.30 16.53 -11.51
CA SER A 356 4.44 17.36 -11.90
C SER A 356 5.10 17.90 -10.64
N CYS A 357 6.29 17.39 -10.34
CA CYS A 357 7.17 18.03 -9.38
C CYS A 357 7.71 19.28 -10.07
N SER A 358 7.39 20.46 -9.56
CA SER A 358 7.93 21.69 -10.13
C SER A 358 9.44 21.72 -9.92
N PRO A 359 10.26 21.91 -10.98
CA PRO A 359 11.70 21.96 -10.82
C PRO A 359 12.03 23.14 -9.91
N GLN A 360 12.71 22.87 -8.79
CA GLN A 360 13.36 23.93 -8.04
C GLN A 360 14.41 24.54 -8.97
N ARG A 361 14.14 25.75 -9.47
CA ARG A 361 15.18 26.58 -10.05
C ARG A 361 16.17 26.84 -8.92
N MET A 362 17.26 26.07 -8.86
CA MET A 362 18.45 26.47 -8.13
C MET A 362 18.82 27.86 -8.66
N LYS A 363 18.61 28.89 -7.85
CA LYS A 363 19.35 30.14 -8.02
C LYS A 363 20.79 29.77 -7.72
N VAL A 364 21.54 29.43 -8.76
CA VAL A 364 22.99 29.51 -8.71
C VAL A 364 23.28 30.97 -8.43
N ALA A 365 23.65 31.27 -7.18
CA ALA A 365 24.27 32.55 -6.87
C ALA A 365 25.59 32.56 -7.64
N LEU A 366 25.67 33.43 -8.65
CA LEU A 366 26.93 33.85 -9.27
C LEU A 366 27.64 34.81 -8.32
#